data_AF-U5S4J7-F1
#
_entry.id   AF-U5S4J7-F1
#
_cell.length_a   1.000
_cell.length_b   1.000
_cell.length_c   1.000
_cell.angle_alpha   90.00
_cell.angle_beta   90.00
_cell.angle_gamma   90.00
#
_symmetry.space_group_name_H-M   'P 1'
#
loop_
_entity.id
_entity.type
_entity.pdbx_description
1 polymer ?
#
loop_
_entity_poly.entity_id
_entity_poly.type
_entity_poly.pdbx_seq_one_letter_code
_entity_poly.pdbx_strand_id
1 'polypeptide(L)'
;TCRKCAEICPQGALSMDNEPTWDPPKSKISPKLTALDPSMDDPEFHQRGKKVFWKDEILCQQFVGTNPFGCIQCQGGCTFNVNSGAMVHELLHTTLSVTPLFNGIFWQLGNTFGYGLREGEDMNNFWKTELPAWGYDSSLGVHGTY
;
A
#
# COMPACT_ATOMS: atom_id res chain seq x y z
N THR A 1 -6.25 -4.03 11.69
CA THR A 1 -5.21 -3.90 12.72
C THR A 1 -3.87 -3.44 12.15
N CYS A 2 -3.41 -3.98 11.01
CA CYS A 2 -2.26 -3.40 10.28
C CYS A 2 -2.62 -2.03 9.69
N ARG A 3 -1.74 -1.03 9.86
CA ARG A 3 -1.88 0.34 9.34
C ARG A 3 -0.61 0.86 8.64
N LYS A 4 0.33 -0.05 8.33
CA LYS A 4 1.65 0.30 7.78
C LYS A 4 1.55 1.21 6.55
N CYS A 5 0.62 0.94 5.64
CA CYS A 5 0.41 1.78 4.45
C CYS A 5 -0.01 3.22 4.80
N ALA A 6 -0.80 3.41 5.85
CA ALA A 6 -1.23 4.73 6.31
C ALA A 6 -0.14 5.45 7.12
N GLU A 7 0.67 4.71 7.89
CA GLU A 7 1.84 5.24 8.61
C GLU A 7 2.92 5.77 7.67
N ILE A 8 3.21 5.06 6.58
CA ILE A 8 4.23 5.48 5.59
C ILE A 8 3.70 6.48 4.56
N CYS A 9 2.41 6.81 4.60
CA CYS A 9 1.82 7.72 3.63
C CYS A 9 2.35 9.14 3.86
N PRO A 10 3.12 9.74 2.92
CA PRO A 10 3.77 11.03 3.15
C PRO A 10 2.79 12.19 3.33
N GLN A 11 1.55 12.02 2.86
CA GLN A 11 0.48 13.02 3.03
C GLN A 11 -0.53 12.65 4.11
N GLY A 12 -0.49 11.43 4.66
CA GLY A 12 -1.54 10.94 5.56
C GLY A 12 -2.93 10.91 4.89
N ALA A 13 -2.98 10.48 3.63
CA ALA A 13 -4.20 10.37 2.82
C ALA A 13 -4.99 9.09 3.11
N LEU A 14 -4.38 8.07 3.70
CA LEU A 14 -5.04 6.80 4.02
C LEU A 14 -5.68 6.85 5.43
N SER A 15 -6.81 6.17 5.59
CA SER A 15 -7.49 6.06 6.89
C SER A 15 -6.60 5.35 7.92
N MET A 16 -6.61 5.89 9.14
CA MET A 16 -5.99 5.30 10.33
C MET A 16 -7.03 4.59 11.22
N ASP A 17 -8.27 4.45 10.75
CA ASP A 17 -9.35 3.87 11.55
C ASP A 17 -9.16 2.37 11.73
N ASN A 18 -9.79 1.81 12.78
CA ASN A 18 -9.80 0.35 12.97
C ASN A 18 -10.86 -0.34 12.12
N GLU A 19 -11.92 0.39 11.78
CA GLU A 19 -13.10 -0.15 11.11
C GLU A 19 -13.39 0.66 9.84
N PRO A 20 -13.82 0.00 8.75
CA PRO A 20 -14.22 0.68 7.54
C PRO A 20 -15.55 1.41 7.73
N THR A 21 -15.77 2.47 6.96
CA THR A 21 -17.00 3.28 7.01
C THR A 21 -17.76 3.20 5.68
N TRP A 22 -19.05 3.54 5.72
CA TRP A 22 -19.87 3.69 4.50
C TRP A 22 -19.70 5.06 3.85
N ASP A 23 -19.39 6.06 4.67
CA ASP A 23 -19.32 7.45 4.25
C ASP A 23 -17.86 7.83 3.96
N PRO A 24 -17.59 8.37 2.75
CA PRO A 24 -16.26 8.83 2.39
C PRO A 24 -15.85 10.10 3.18
N PRO A 25 -14.57 10.23 3.56
CA PRO A 25 -14.06 11.37 4.31
C PRO A 25 -13.93 12.59 3.41
N LYS A 26 -14.19 13.77 3.97
CA LYS A 26 -13.85 15.04 3.31
C LYS A 26 -12.33 15.19 3.23
N SER A 27 -11.86 15.81 2.14
CA SER A 27 -10.43 16.04 1.98
C SER A 27 -9.89 17.08 2.97
N LYS A 28 -8.64 16.90 3.41
CA LYS A 28 -7.97 17.80 4.38
C LYS A 28 -7.49 19.12 3.79
N ILE A 29 -7.27 19.17 2.48
CA ILE A 29 -6.53 20.26 1.81
C ILE A 29 -7.32 20.99 0.74
N SER A 30 -8.45 20.43 0.31
CA SER A 30 -9.35 21.19 -0.53
C SER A 30 -10.05 22.23 0.34
N PRO A 31 -10.10 23.52 -0.04
CA PRO A 31 -11.26 24.31 0.36
C PRO A 31 -12.50 23.57 -0.15
N LYS A 32 -13.69 23.87 0.40
CA LYS A 32 -14.95 23.43 -0.21
C LYS A 32 -15.00 23.95 -1.66
N LEU A 33 -14.33 23.27 -2.59
CA LEU A 33 -14.56 23.46 -4.01
C LEU A 33 -16.06 23.25 -4.12
N THR A 34 -16.76 24.24 -4.67
CA THR A 34 -18.14 24.05 -5.09
C THR A 34 -18.15 22.71 -5.82
N ALA A 35 -18.89 21.75 -5.28
CA ALA A 35 -19.00 20.44 -5.88
C ALA A 35 -19.24 20.64 -7.39
N LEU A 36 -18.47 19.97 -8.25
CA LEU A 36 -18.63 20.18 -9.70
C LEU A 36 -20.08 19.86 -10.10
N ASP A 37 -20.70 18.96 -9.34
CA ASP A 37 -22.15 18.80 -9.23
C ASP A 37 -22.68 19.40 -7.90
N PRO A 38 -23.39 20.54 -7.92
CA PRO A 38 -24.02 21.13 -6.74
C PRO A 38 -25.08 20.24 -6.06
N SER A 39 -25.55 19.19 -6.74
CA SER A 39 -26.49 18.20 -6.20
C SER A 39 -25.79 17.03 -5.50
N MET A 40 -24.46 16.93 -5.59
CA MET A 40 -23.66 16.01 -4.80
C MET A 40 -23.14 16.67 -3.53
N ASP A 41 -23.59 16.16 -2.37
CA ASP A 41 -22.89 16.39 -1.12
C ASP A 41 -21.44 15.86 -1.26
N ASP A 42 -20.44 16.61 -0.82
CA ASP A 42 -19.01 16.27 -0.77
C ASP A 42 -18.73 14.83 -0.21
N PRO A 43 -17.74 14.03 -0.68
CA PRO A 43 -16.75 14.24 -1.74
C PRO A 43 -17.06 13.44 -3.01
N GLU A 44 -17.12 14.17 -4.10
CA GLU A 44 -17.42 13.76 -5.47
C GLU A 44 -16.54 12.62 -6.04
N PHE A 45 -15.35 12.44 -5.49
CA PHE A 45 -14.31 11.55 -6.03
C PHE A 45 -14.43 10.09 -5.57
N HIS A 46 -15.47 9.76 -4.80
CA HIS A 46 -15.68 8.44 -4.24
C HIS A 46 -17.00 7.82 -4.70
N GLN A 47 -16.94 6.61 -5.25
CA GLN A 47 -18.14 5.80 -5.48
C GLN A 47 -18.71 5.32 -4.14
N ARG A 48 -19.86 5.87 -3.75
CA ARG A 48 -20.60 5.53 -2.52
C ARG A 48 -21.26 4.16 -2.58
N GLY A 49 -21.81 3.70 -1.45
CA GLY A 49 -22.53 2.44 -1.35
C GLY A 49 -21.66 1.22 -1.05
N LYS A 50 -20.41 1.44 -0.62
CA LYS A 50 -19.49 0.38 -0.20
C LYS A 50 -18.88 0.70 1.16
N LYS A 51 -18.72 -0.32 2.01
CA LYS A 51 -18.05 -0.19 3.30
C LYS A 51 -16.57 -0.48 3.12
N VAL A 52 -15.74 0.56 3.15
CA VAL A 52 -14.29 0.44 2.87
C VAL A 52 -13.47 1.36 3.78
N PHE A 53 -12.17 1.10 3.83
CA PHE A 53 -11.20 2.08 4.34
C PHE A 53 -10.99 3.12 3.25
N TRP A 54 -11.65 4.25 3.40
CA TRP A 54 -11.55 5.32 2.43
C TRP A 54 -10.16 5.98 2.48
N LYS A 55 -9.75 6.49 1.32
CA LYS A 55 -8.57 7.30 1.13
C LYS A 55 -9.00 8.69 0.69
N ASP A 56 -8.41 9.72 1.26
CA ASP A 56 -8.51 11.08 0.75
C ASP A 56 -7.88 11.14 -0.64
N GLU A 57 -8.72 11.07 -1.68
CA GLU A 57 -8.26 10.97 -3.07
C GLU A 57 -7.60 12.25 -3.52
N ILE A 58 -8.12 13.42 -3.13
CA ILE A 58 -7.56 14.72 -3.52
C ILE A 58 -6.16 14.88 -2.94
N LEU A 59 -5.98 14.56 -1.66
CA LEU A 59 -4.68 14.62 -0.99
C LEU A 59 -3.68 13.63 -1.58
N CYS A 60 -4.13 12.43 -1.93
CA CYS A 60 -3.31 11.44 -2.62
C CYS A 60 -2.90 11.93 -4.02
N GLN A 61 -3.85 12.40 -4.82
CA GLN A 61 -3.64 12.83 -6.21
C GLN A 61 -2.78 14.08 -6.30
N GLN A 62 -2.93 15.03 -5.36
CA GLN A 62 -2.05 16.19 -5.30
C GLN A 62 -0.59 15.75 -5.17
N PHE A 63 -0.29 14.84 -4.24
CA PHE A 63 1.09 14.39 -4.06
C PHE A 63 1.59 13.57 -5.26
N VAL A 64 0.76 12.72 -5.84
CA VAL A 64 1.07 11.99 -7.08
C VAL A 64 1.40 12.98 -8.21
N GLY A 65 0.61 14.04 -8.37
CA GLY A 65 0.82 15.06 -9.40
C GLY A 65 2.04 15.96 -9.17
N THR A 66 2.45 16.16 -7.91
CA THR A 66 3.69 16.89 -7.59
C THR A 66 4.95 16.03 -7.69
N ASN A 67 4.81 14.71 -7.70
CA ASN A 67 5.94 13.80 -7.78
C ASN A 67 6.20 13.40 -9.24
N PRO A 68 7.38 13.67 -9.81
CA PRO A 68 7.67 13.36 -11.22
C PRO A 68 7.57 11.87 -11.58
N PHE A 69 7.61 10.98 -10.59
CA PHE A 69 7.52 9.53 -10.77
C PHE A 69 6.24 8.94 -10.15
N GLY A 70 5.28 9.78 -9.78
CA GLY A 70 4.08 9.38 -9.05
C GLY A 70 4.37 8.92 -7.62
N CYS A 71 3.36 8.33 -6.96
CA CYS A 71 3.50 7.79 -5.61
C CYS A 71 2.88 6.40 -5.51
N ILE A 72 3.67 5.43 -5.06
CA ILE A 72 3.28 4.03 -4.83
C ILE A 72 3.80 3.51 -3.47
N GLN A 73 4.12 4.42 -2.55
CA GLN A 73 4.76 4.08 -1.27
C GLN A 73 3.92 3.11 -0.43
N CYS A 74 2.59 3.27 -0.44
CA CYS A 74 1.66 2.36 0.24
C CYS A 74 1.70 0.93 -0.32
N GLN A 75 1.97 0.77 -1.62
CA GLN A 75 2.14 -0.54 -2.26
C GLN A 75 3.53 -1.10 -1.97
N GLY A 76 4.58 -0.27 -2.05
CA GLY A 76 5.96 -0.70 -1.78
C GLY A 76 6.22 -1.08 -0.31
N GLY A 77 5.56 -0.45 0.64
CA GLY A 77 5.66 -0.78 2.06
C GLY A 77 4.67 -1.84 2.55
N CYS A 78 3.79 -2.34 1.68
CA CYS A 78 2.82 -3.36 2.05
C CYS A 78 3.52 -4.69 2.34
N THR A 79 3.29 -5.28 3.51
CA THR A 79 3.87 -6.58 3.88
C THR A 79 3.39 -7.74 3.00
N PHE A 80 2.30 -7.54 2.26
CA PHE A 80 1.78 -8.51 1.28
C PHE A 80 2.40 -8.35 -0.12
N ASN A 81 3.17 -7.29 -0.36
CA ASN A 81 3.78 -7.01 -1.66
C ASN A 81 5.29 -7.34 -1.67
N VAL A 82 5.73 -8.22 -0.77
CA VAL A 82 7.10 -8.71 -0.71
C VAL A 82 7.22 -9.91 -1.65
N ASN A 83 8.14 -9.86 -2.61
CA ASN A 83 8.32 -10.92 -3.61
C ASN A 83 8.77 -12.27 -2.97
N SER A 84 8.85 -13.31 -3.80
CA SER A 84 9.25 -14.71 -3.52
C SER A 84 10.45 -14.95 -2.59
N GLY A 85 11.32 -13.94 -2.37
CA GLY A 85 12.43 -14.02 -1.42
C GLY A 85 12.02 -13.96 0.07
N ALA A 86 10.73 -13.81 0.38
CA ALA A 86 10.24 -13.83 1.75
C ALA A 86 9.47 -15.13 2.04
N MET A 87 9.71 -15.72 3.22
CA MET A 87 8.90 -16.80 3.84
C MET A 87 7.38 -16.49 3.94
N VAL A 88 7.02 -15.25 3.62
CA VAL A 88 5.67 -14.71 3.50
C VAL A 88 4.85 -15.45 2.44
N HIS A 89 5.45 -15.89 1.33
CA HIS A 89 4.68 -16.47 0.24
C HIS A 89 4.15 -17.88 0.53
N GLU A 90 4.90 -18.72 1.25
CA GLU A 90 4.51 -20.13 1.49
C GLU A 90 3.82 -20.32 2.86
N LEU A 91 4.37 -19.72 3.92
CA LEU A 91 3.89 -19.93 5.29
C LEU A 91 2.84 -18.90 5.72
N LEU A 92 2.94 -17.66 5.22
CA LEU A 92 2.05 -16.59 5.66
C LEU A 92 0.76 -16.52 4.84
N HIS A 93 0.77 -16.69 3.52
CA HIS A 93 -0.49 -16.71 2.75
C HIS A 93 -1.46 -17.81 3.21
N THR A 94 -0.94 -18.95 3.65
CA THR A 94 -1.73 -20.08 4.17
C THR A 94 -2.30 -19.82 5.57
N THR A 95 -1.60 -19.05 6.41
CA THR A 95 -2.01 -18.77 7.80
C THR A 95 -2.76 -17.45 7.97
N LEU A 96 -2.49 -16.45 7.12
CA LEU A 96 -3.14 -15.14 7.10
C LEU A 96 -4.65 -15.22 6.83
N SER A 97 -5.06 -16.13 5.94
CA SER A 97 -6.48 -16.28 5.57
C SER A 97 -7.34 -16.88 6.69
N VAL A 98 -6.73 -17.65 7.59
CA VAL A 98 -7.42 -18.41 8.65
C VAL A 98 -7.23 -17.86 10.05
N THR A 99 -6.18 -17.06 10.29
CA THR A 99 -5.87 -16.54 11.65
C THR A 99 -5.61 -15.03 11.68
N PRO A 100 -6.68 -14.20 11.78
CA PRO A 100 -6.58 -12.75 11.95
C PRO A 100 -5.79 -12.31 13.19
N LEU A 101 -5.64 -13.22 14.17
CA LEU A 101 -4.89 -13.01 15.40
C LEU A 101 -3.39 -12.72 15.16
N PHE A 102 -2.81 -13.26 14.08
CA PHE A 102 -1.39 -13.10 13.78
C PHE A 102 -1.06 -11.87 12.93
N ASN A 103 -2.05 -11.07 12.54
CA ASN A 103 -1.85 -9.85 11.75
C ASN A 103 -0.83 -8.89 12.39
N GLY A 104 -0.81 -8.79 13.73
CA GLY A 104 0.18 -7.98 14.46
C GLY A 104 1.60 -8.55 14.40
N ILE A 105 1.73 -9.88 14.46
CA ILE A 105 3.01 -10.59 14.36
C ILE A 105 3.60 -10.42 12.95
N PHE A 106 2.78 -10.57 11.91
CA PHE A 106 3.23 -10.43 10.52
C PHE A 106 3.65 -9.00 10.19
N TRP A 107 2.99 -8.00 10.78
CA TRP A 107 3.44 -6.62 10.70
C TRP A 107 4.82 -6.43 11.35
N GLN A 108 5.03 -6.96 12.56
CA GLN A 108 6.32 -6.91 13.23
C GLN A 108 7.42 -7.61 12.44
N LEU A 109 7.17 -8.81 11.91
CA LEU A 109 8.11 -9.54 11.08
C LEU A 109 8.46 -8.77 9.80
N GLY A 110 7.47 -8.17 9.13
CA GLY A 110 7.73 -7.32 7.97
C GLY A 110 8.65 -6.13 8.27
N ASN A 111 8.57 -5.56 9.49
CA ASN A 111 9.48 -4.50 9.93
C ASN A 111 10.86 -5.06 10.33
N THR A 112 10.92 -6.21 11.01
CA THR A 112 12.18 -6.83 11.46
C THR A 112 13.03 -7.32 10.30
N PHE A 113 12.42 -7.89 9.25
CA PHE A 113 13.14 -8.35 8.07
C PHE A 113 13.51 -7.23 7.10
N GLY A 114 13.24 -5.96 7.44
CA GLY A 114 13.56 -4.82 6.60
C GLY A 114 12.80 -4.80 5.28
N TYR A 115 11.64 -5.46 5.21
CA TYR A 115 10.81 -5.49 4.02
C TYR A 115 9.97 -4.21 3.95
N GLY A 116 10.27 -3.37 2.96
CA GLY A 116 9.55 -2.12 2.73
C GLY A 116 10.39 -1.11 1.95
N LEU A 117 10.07 0.15 2.16
CA LEU A 117 10.71 1.27 1.48
C LEU A 117 12.17 1.39 1.91
N ARG A 118 13.08 1.40 0.93
CA ARG A 118 14.51 1.63 1.16
C ARG A 118 14.79 3.13 1.04
N GLU A 119 15.56 3.66 1.97
CA GLU A 119 15.92 5.08 2.02
C GLU A 119 17.44 5.25 1.88
N GLY A 120 17.88 6.43 1.42
CA GLY A 120 19.30 6.79 1.39
C GLY A 120 20.17 5.85 0.56
N GLU A 121 21.32 5.47 1.11
CA GLU A 121 22.31 4.63 0.41
C GLU A 121 21.80 3.22 0.12
N ASP A 122 20.85 2.70 0.90
CA ASP A 122 20.28 1.37 0.70
C ASP A 122 19.47 1.26 -0.59
N MET A 123 18.97 2.38 -1.12
CA MET A 123 18.32 2.40 -2.43
C MET A 123 19.30 1.99 -3.55
N ASN A 124 20.59 2.30 -3.41
CA ASN A 124 21.60 1.94 -4.41
C ASN A 124 21.90 0.44 -4.44
N ASN A 125 21.57 -0.28 -3.38
CA ASN A 125 21.73 -1.73 -3.35
C ASN A 125 20.78 -2.43 -4.33
N PHE A 126 19.67 -1.80 -4.73
CA PHE A 126 18.79 -2.30 -5.79
C PHE A 126 19.57 -2.61 -7.07
N TRP A 127 20.48 -1.72 -7.48
CA TRP A 127 21.30 -1.90 -8.69
C TRP A 127 22.34 -3.03 -8.58
N LYS A 128 22.56 -3.56 -7.39
CA LYS A 128 23.46 -4.68 -7.11
C LYS A 128 22.71 -5.99 -6.93
N THR A 129 21.37 -5.97 -6.93
CA THR A 129 20.56 -7.20 -6.82
C THR A 129 20.45 -7.90 -8.17
N GLU A 130 20.31 -9.22 -8.12
CA GLU A 130 19.93 -10.01 -9.29
C GLU A 130 18.49 -9.65 -9.66
N LEU A 131 18.32 -8.89 -10.75
CA LEU A 131 17.01 -8.41 -11.17
C LEU A 131 16.31 -9.47 -12.02
N PRO A 132 15.03 -9.78 -11.71
CA PRO A 132 14.23 -10.68 -12.53
C PRO A 132 14.03 -10.15 -13.95
N ALA A 133 14.00 -11.06 -14.94
CA ALA A 133 13.62 -10.69 -16.31
C ALA A 133 12.17 -10.17 -16.32
N TRP A 134 11.96 -8.97 -16.88
CA TRP A 134 10.65 -8.30 -16.94
C TRP A 134 9.95 -8.08 -15.58
N GLY A 135 10.68 -8.13 -14.47
CA GLY A 135 10.10 -7.94 -13.14
C GLY A 135 9.30 -9.13 -12.59
N TYR A 136 9.33 -10.29 -13.25
CA TYR A 136 8.84 -11.55 -12.70
C TYR A 136 9.99 -12.46 -12.30
N ASP A 137 9.89 -13.09 -11.13
CA ASP A 137 10.88 -14.07 -10.70
C ASP A 137 10.99 -15.22 -11.71
N SER A 138 12.05 -15.19 -12.52
CA SER A 138 12.34 -16.18 -13.54
C SER A 138 13.02 -17.43 -12.98
N SER A 139 13.32 -17.48 -11.68
CA SER A 139 13.86 -18.67 -11.01
C SER A 139 12.79 -19.71 -10.69
N LEU A 140 11.51 -19.28 -10.62
CA LEU A 140 10.32 -20.12 -10.51
C LEU A 140 10.05 -20.86 -11.83
N GLY A 141 10.94 -21.80 -12.16
CA GLY A 141 10.92 -22.57 -13.40
C GLY A 141 12.25 -23.24 -13.75
N VAL A 142 13.34 -22.90 -13.06
CA VAL A 142 14.70 -23.46 -13.29
C VAL A 142 15.02 -24.58 -12.29
N HIS A 143 14.00 -25.19 -11.67
CA HIS A 143 14.13 -26.51 -11.05
C HIS A 143 13.43 -27.54 -11.93
N GLY A 144 14.15 -27.97 -12.98
CA GLY A 144 13.83 -29.16 -13.76
C GLY A 144 13.21 -28.91 -15.13
N THR A 145 14.01 -28.48 -16.09
CA THR A 145 14.21 -29.19 -17.36
C THR A 145 15.37 -28.53 -18.13
N TYR A 146 16.41 -29.35 -18.34
CA TYR A 146 17.67 -29.14 -19.07
C TYR A 146 18.79 -28.41 -18.32
#